data_AF-A0A4R5MCK5-F1
#
_entry.id   AF-A0A4R5MCK5-F1
#
_cell.length_a   1.000
_cell.length_b   1.000
_cell.length_c   1.000
_cell.angle_alpha   90.00
_cell.angle_beta   90.00
_cell.angle_gamma   90.00
#
_symmetry.space_group_name_H-M   'P 1'
#
loop_
_entity.id
_entity.type
_entity.pdbx_description
1 polymer ?
#
loop_
_entity_poly.entity_id
_entity_poly.type
_entity_poly.pdbx_seq_one_letter_code
_entity_poly.pdbx_strand_id
1 'polypeptide(L)'
;MVQARKLSLKELIGLIGDPTTGVSGMPSTLKTRWDVALICGSDDYTASRFARSVKTFVDSADKKASFLVMGRALFHAVQADNYQKILKDDTPVGVKIAHDFKYQNKTINLWEMKYQNKDRIYFFPLNSGDVKTIFLLMAYHKKDQNTPNEVKTPCTREIKELITSSANIKFI
;
A
#
# COMPACT_ATOMS: atom_id res chain seq x y z
N MET A 1 -8.51 12.76 14.68
CA MET A 1 -8.57 13.06 13.23
C MET A 1 -7.34 12.44 12.60
N VAL A 2 -7.51 11.63 11.55
CA VAL A 2 -6.38 11.07 10.79
C VAL A 2 -6.13 11.97 9.59
N GLN A 3 -4.88 12.32 9.36
CA GLN A 3 -4.46 13.02 8.16
C GLN A 3 -3.92 11.99 7.16
N ALA A 4 -4.30 12.16 5.90
CA ALA A 4 -3.90 11.26 4.83
C ALA A 4 -3.63 12.04 3.55
N ARG A 5 -2.68 11.55 2.75
CA ARG A 5 -2.40 12.12 1.43
C ARG A 5 -2.66 11.07 0.36
N LYS A 6 -3.45 11.43 -0.66
CA LYS A 6 -3.61 10.59 -1.85
C LYS A 6 -2.31 10.62 -2.66
N LEU A 7 -1.89 9.45 -3.13
CA LEU A 7 -0.73 9.31 -3.99
C LEU A 7 -1.14 9.17 -5.43
N SER A 8 -0.46 9.90 -6.30
CA SER A 8 -0.33 9.54 -7.71
C SER A 8 0.72 8.43 -7.90
N LEU A 9 0.65 7.75 -9.04
CA LEU A 9 1.69 6.78 -9.41
C LEU A 9 3.07 7.44 -9.46
N LYS A 10 3.15 8.68 -9.96
CA LYS A 10 4.39 9.46 -10.02
C LYS A 10 4.99 9.68 -8.64
N GLU A 11 4.18 10.04 -7.65
CA GLU A 11 4.66 10.23 -6.26
C GLU A 11 5.11 8.91 -5.64
N LEU A 12 4.39 7.80 -5.88
CA LEU A 12 4.82 6.49 -5.38
C LEU A 12 6.16 6.05 -6.01
N ILE A 13 6.33 6.25 -7.32
CA ILE A 13 7.60 6.00 -8.00
C ILE A 13 8.71 6.87 -7.42
N GLY A 14 8.43 8.16 -7.15
CA GLY A 14 9.37 9.07 -6.51
C GLY A 14 9.82 8.61 -5.11
N LEU A 15 8.92 8.02 -4.32
CA LEU A 15 9.24 7.44 -3.02
C LEU A 15 10.15 6.20 -3.13
N ILE A 16 9.87 5.33 -4.11
CA ILE A 16 10.65 4.10 -4.35
C ILE A 16 12.03 4.42 -4.93
N GLY A 17 12.11 5.44 -5.78
CA GLY A 17 13.29 5.79 -6.56
C GLY A 17 13.36 5.04 -7.90
N ASP A 18 13.92 5.70 -8.91
CA ASP A 18 14.03 5.17 -10.27
C ASP A 18 15.31 4.33 -10.44
N PRO A 19 15.21 3.02 -10.76
CA PRO A 19 16.34 2.17 -11.09
C PRO A 19 16.59 2.20 -12.61
N THR A 20 16.67 3.38 -13.24
CA THR A 20 17.12 3.58 -14.65
C THR A 20 16.60 2.59 -15.71
N THR A 21 15.44 1.97 -15.50
CA THR A 21 14.90 0.92 -16.38
C THR A 21 13.55 1.36 -16.91
N GLY A 22 13.52 1.51 -18.24
CA GLY A 22 12.33 1.81 -19.03
C GLY A 22 11.29 0.73 -18.86
N VAL A 23 10.44 0.89 -17.85
CA VAL A 23 9.22 0.12 -17.72
C VAL A 23 8.11 0.99 -18.30
N SER A 24 7.66 0.58 -19.47
CA SER A 24 6.57 1.19 -20.23
C SER A 24 5.37 1.46 -19.31
N GLY A 25 5.04 2.75 -19.16
CA GLY A 25 3.82 3.14 -18.47
C GLY A 25 2.62 2.71 -19.30
N MET A 26 1.71 1.92 -18.71
CA MET A 26 0.39 1.79 -19.30
C MET A 26 -0.34 3.14 -19.11
N PRO A 27 -0.80 3.80 -20.19
CA PRO A 27 -1.59 5.01 -20.05
C PRO A 27 -2.93 4.65 -19.40
N SER A 28 -3.26 5.25 -18.25
CA SER A 28 -4.59 5.10 -17.63
C SER A 28 -5.46 6.32 -17.95
N THR A 29 -6.39 6.16 -18.88
CA THR A 29 -7.50 7.10 -19.14
C THR A 29 -8.75 6.77 -18.33
N LEU A 30 -8.71 5.69 -17.54
CA LEU A 30 -9.85 5.19 -16.77
C LEU A 30 -9.95 5.86 -15.40
N LYS A 31 -11.17 6.27 -15.03
CA LYS A 31 -11.50 6.77 -13.69
C LYS A 31 -11.17 5.70 -12.65
N THR A 32 -10.31 6.01 -11.70
CA THR A 32 -9.97 5.11 -10.59
C THR A 32 -11.20 4.81 -9.73
N ARG A 33 -11.38 3.54 -9.36
CA ARG A 33 -12.44 3.08 -8.44
C ARG A 33 -11.98 3.12 -6.99
N TRP A 34 -10.67 3.08 -6.78
CA TRP A 34 -10.01 3.20 -5.49
C TRP A 34 -8.93 4.29 -5.54
N ASP A 35 -8.85 5.09 -4.49
CA ASP A 35 -7.69 5.94 -4.24
C ASP A 35 -6.56 5.12 -3.59
N VAL A 36 -5.32 5.55 -3.76
CA VAL A 36 -4.17 5.04 -3.00
C VAL A 36 -3.68 6.16 -2.10
N ALA A 37 -3.44 5.89 -0.82
CA ALA A 37 -3.09 6.93 0.15
C ALA A 37 -2.06 6.48 1.19
N LEU A 38 -1.43 7.45 1.84
CA LEU A 38 -0.57 7.28 3.01
C LEU A 38 -1.20 7.97 4.22
N ILE A 39 -0.93 7.44 5.41
CA ILE A 39 -1.14 8.18 6.66
C ILE A 39 0.06 9.11 6.87
N CYS A 40 -0.18 10.39 7.04
CA CYS A 40 0.86 11.41 7.27
C CYS A 40 0.41 12.38 8.35
N GLY A 41 1.33 12.85 9.19
CA GLY A 41 1.00 13.74 10.33
C GLY A 41 1.05 15.23 10.00
N SER A 42 1.47 15.58 8.79
CA SER A 42 1.56 16.94 8.24
C SER A 42 1.55 16.85 6.71
N ASP A 43 1.62 18.00 6.01
CA ASP A 43 1.70 18.08 4.54
C ASP A 43 2.92 17.33 3.94
N ASP A 44 3.88 16.92 4.80
CA ASP A 44 5.00 16.07 4.43
C ASP A 44 4.65 14.58 4.49
N TYR A 45 4.30 14.03 3.33
CA TYR A 45 4.02 12.59 3.16
C TYR A 45 5.27 11.70 3.23
N THR A 46 6.46 12.27 3.09
CA THR A 46 7.72 11.52 3.21
C THR A 46 8.00 11.13 4.66
N ALA A 47 7.36 11.80 5.62
CA ALA A 47 7.34 11.44 7.02
C ALA A 47 6.36 10.30 7.37
N SER A 48 5.63 9.75 6.39
CA SER A 48 4.77 8.58 6.64
C SER A 48 5.59 7.33 7.00
N ARG A 49 4.96 6.36 7.68
CA ARG A 49 5.63 5.07 7.98
C ARG A 49 6.01 4.35 6.70
N PHE A 50 5.13 4.32 5.72
CA PHE A 50 5.40 3.72 4.43
C PHE A 50 6.64 4.34 3.78
N ALA A 51 6.69 5.67 3.63
CA ALA A 51 7.83 6.35 3.02
C ALA A 51 9.15 6.09 3.76
N ARG A 52 9.15 6.16 5.11
CA ARG A 52 10.34 5.81 5.91
C ARG A 52 10.76 4.35 5.69
N SER A 53 9.81 3.43 5.67
CA SER A 53 10.10 2.01 5.46
C SER A 53 10.59 1.72 4.03
N VAL A 54 10.14 2.48 3.03
CA VAL A 54 10.71 2.41 1.67
C VAL A 54 12.18 2.80 1.70
N LYS A 55 12.52 3.93 2.34
CA LYS A 55 13.93 4.36 2.51
C LYS A 55 14.79 3.32 3.23
N THR A 56 14.24 2.63 4.23
CA THR A 56 14.97 1.62 5.00
C THR A 56 15.15 0.31 4.24
N PHE A 57 14.11 -0.19 3.56
CA PHE A 57 14.11 -1.55 3.03
C PHE A 57 14.33 -1.64 1.53
N VAL A 58 14.14 -0.56 0.78
CA VAL A 58 14.24 -0.50 -0.69
C VAL A 58 15.55 0.18 -1.10
N ASP A 59 16.65 -0.44 -0.68
CA ASP A 59 18.02 0.08 -0.70
C ASP A 59 18.85 -0.36 -1.92
N SER A 60 18.38 -1.34 -2.70
CA SER A 60 19.07 -1.86 -3.89
C SER A 60 18.25 -1.70 -5.17
N ALA A 61 18.90 -1.75 -6.34
CA ALA A 61 18.25 -1.66 -7.65
C ALA A 61 17.19 -2.74 -7.84
N ASP A 62 17.49 -3.99 -7.45
CA ASP A 62 16.56 -5.12 -7.57
C ASP A 62 15.31 -4.94 -6.70
N LYS A 63 15.49 -4.43 -5.48
CA LYS A 63 14.35 -4.13 -4.61
C LYS A 63 13.52 -2.98 -5.19
N LYS A 64 14.16 -1.91 -5.68
CA LYS A 64 13.44 -0.81 -6.36
C LYS A 64 12.63 -1.31 -7.53
N ALA A 65 13.22 -2.13 -8.41
CA ALA A 65 12.53 -2.73 -9.55
C ALA A 65 11.31 -3.55 -9.09
N SER A 66 11.48 -4.38 -8.06
CA SER A 66 10.38 -5.17 -7.48
C SER A 66 9.24 -4.30 -6.93
N PHE A 67 9.56 -3.26 -6.15
CA PHE A 67 8.57 -2.33 -5.61
C PHE A 67 7.88 -1.50 -6.71
N LEU A 68 8.58 -1.16 -7.79
CA LEU A 68 7.98 -0.48 -8.94
C LEU A 68 6.98 -1.37 -9.68
N VAL A 69 7.26 -2.67 -9.83
CA VAL A 69 6.30 -3.63 -10.39
C VAL A 69 5.04 -3.69 -9.52
N MET A 70 5.21 -3.81 -8.19
CA MET A 70 4.07 -3.80 -7.25
C MET A 70 3.27 -2.48 -7.30
N GLY A 71 3.95 -1.34 -7.37
CA GLY A 71 3.31 -0.03 -7.46
C GLY A 71 2.50 0.13 -8.75
N ARG A 72 3.07 -0.21 -9.90
CA ARG A 72 2.37 -0.16 -11.20
C ARG A 72 1.17 -1.12 -11.24
N ALA A 73 1.34 -2.34 -10.74
CA ALA A 73 0.26 -3.32 -10.65
C ALA A 73 -0.90 -2.82 -9.78
N LEU A 74 -0.60 -2.18 -8.63
CA LEU A 74 -1.63 -1.57 -7.80
C LEU A 74 -2.39 -0.47 -8.54
N PHE A 75 -1.68 0.47 -9.18
CA PHE A 75 -2.32 1.57 -9.92
C PHE A 75 -3.10 1.12 -11.16
N HIS A 76 -2.77 -0.04 -11.72
CA HIS A 76 -3.60 -0.73 -12.69
C HIS A 76 -4.86 -1.32 -12.04
N ALA A 77 -4.69 -2.07 -10.95
CA ALA A 77 -5.78 -2.78 -10.28
C ALA A 77 -6.85 -1.87 -9.64
N VAL A 78 -6.47 -0.70 -9.12
CA VAL A 78 -7.41 0.26 -8.51
C VAL A 78 -8.39 0.90 -9.49
N GLN A 79 -8.23 0.65 -10.79
CA GLN A 79 -9.19 1.06 -11.83
C GLN A 79 -10.42 0.14 -11.86
N ALA A 80 -10.36 -1.04 -11.25
CA ALA A 80 -11.47 -1.96 -11.13
C ALA A 80 -12.10 -1.94 -9.73
N ASP A 81 -13.38 -2.31 -9.62
CA ASP A 81 -14.04 -2.43 -8.32
C ASP A 81 -13.41 -3.53 -7.45
N ASN A 82 -13.06 -4.67 -8.07
CA ASN A 82 -12.37 -5.77 -7.41
C ASN A 82 -10.87 -5.75 -7.73
N TYR A 83 -10.14 -4.81 -7.12
CA TYR A 83 -8.70 -4.66 -7.32
C TYR A 83 -7.92 -5.95 -6.97
N GLN A 84 -8.38 -6.75 -6.01
CA GLN A 84 -7.69 -7.98 -5.60
C GLN A 84 -7.71 -9.02 -6.71
N LYS A 85 -8.83 -9.13 -7.44
CA LYS A 85 -8.93 -10.00 -8.61
C LYS A 85 -7.97 -9.56 -9.69
N ILE A 86 -7.93 -8.26 -10.02
CA ILE A 86 -7.01 -7.74 -11.03
C ILE A 86 -5.55 -7.97 -10.64
N LEU A 87 -5.17 -7.72 -9.39
CA LEU A 87 -3.83 -8.04 -8.91
C LEU A 87 -3.46 -9.51 -9.13
N LYS A 88 -4.40 -10.43 -8.85
CA LYS A 88 -4.17 -11.86 -8.94
C LYS A 88 -4.15 -12.39 -10.38
N ASP A 89 -5.06 -11.93 -11.22
CA ASP A 89 -5.34 -12.53 -12.53
C ASP A 89 -4.59 -11.81 -13.66
N ASP A 90 -4.39 -10.49 -13.56
CA ASP A 90 -3.90 -9.65 -14.66
C ASP A 90 -2.48 -9.09 -14.41
N THR A 91 -1.87 -9.39 -13.25
CA THR A 91 -0.54 -8.90 -12.89
C THR A 91 0.34 -10.01 -12.31
N PRO A 92 1.68 -9.90 -12.35
CA PRO A 92 2.56 -10.88 -11.72
C PRO A 92 2.65 -10.73 -10.18
N VAL A 93 1.82 -9.89 -9.58
CA VAL A 93 1.87 -9.56 -8.15
C VAL A 93 0.93 -10.46 -7.36
N GLY A 94 1.48 -11.19 -6.39
CA GLY A 94 0.68 -11.97 -5.46
C GLY A 94 0.07 -11.07 -4.38
N VAL A 95 -1.22 -11.23 -4.11
CA VAL A 95 -1.94 -10.56 -3.01
C VAL A 95 -2.53 -11.59 -2.04
N LYS A 96 -2.34 -11.40 -0.73
CA LYS A 96 -2.96 -12.26 0.30
C LYS A 96 -3.09 -11.56 1.65
N ILE A 97 -3.83 -12.18 2.57
CA ILE A 97 -3.87 -11.75 3.98
C ILE A 97 -2.52 -12.05 4.64
N ALA A 98 -1.92 -11.02 5.22
CA ALA A 98 -0.66 -11.10 5.95
C ALA A 98 -0.86 -11.37 7.46
N HIS A 99 -1.94 -10.85 8.02
CA HIS A 99 -2.32 -10.99 9.42
C HIS A 99 -3.79 -10.59 9.57
N ASP A 100 -4.58 -11.36 10.31
CA ASP A 100 -5.90 -10.97 10.77
C ASP A 100 -5.91 -10.70 12.28
N PHE A 101 -6.83 -9.84 12.72
CA PHE A 101 -7.05 -9.54 14.13
C PHE A 101 -8.50 -9.12 14.39
N LYS A 102 -8.95 -9.20 15.65
CA LYS A 102 -10.29 -8.76 16.05
C LYS A 102 -10.27 -7.28 16.45
N TYR A 103 -11.23 -6.51 15.95
CA TYR A 103 -11.48 -5.13 16.37
C TYR A 103 -12.95 -4.76 16.15
N GLN A 104 -13.59 -4.12 17.14
CA GLN A 104 -15.03 -3.75 17.09
C GLN A 104 -15.94 -4.90 16.63
N ASN A 105 -15.73 -6.09 17.21
CA ASN A 105 -16.47 -7.34 16.90
C ASN A 105 -16.34 -7.84 15.44
N LYS A 106 -15.40 -7.31 14.65
CA LYS A 106 -15.13 -7.73 13.28
C LYS A 106 -13.71 -8.33 13.17
N THR A 107 -13.54 -9.28 12.26
CA THR A 107 -12.20 -9.70 11.81
C THR A 107 -11.71 -8.68 10.80
N ILE A 108 -10.55 -8.09 11.08
CA ILE A 108 -9.89 -7.10 10.24
C ILE A 108 -8.61 -7.70 9.68
N ASN A 109 -8.36 -7.46 8.39
CA ASN A 109 -7.23 -8.07 7.66
C ASN A 109 -6.20 -7.01 7.28
N LEU A 110 -4.95 -7.23 7.67
CA LEU A 110 -3.78 -6.62 7.05
C LEU A 110 -3.43 -7.44 5.80
N TRP A 111 -3.26 -6.77 4.66
CA TRP A 111 -2.94 -7.42 3.38
C TRP A 111 -1.47 -7.22 3.01
N GLU A 112 -0.90 -8.17 2.27
CA GLU A 112 0.41 -8.03 1.63
C GLU A 112 0.33 -8.23 0.11
N MET A 113 1.06 -7.39 -0.62
CA MET A 113 1.44 -7.62 -2.01
C MET A 113 2.89 -8.11 -2.07
N LYS A 114 3.20 -9.01 -3.01
CA LYS A 114 4.56 -9.51 -3.27
C LYS A 114 4.83 -9.65 -4.77
N TYR A 115 6.07 -9.44 -5.16
CA TYR A 115 6.58 -9.78 -6.49
C TYR A 115 7.92 -10.51 -6.35
N GLN A 116 7.97 -11.78 -6.80
CA GLN A 116 9.12 -12.71 -6.79
C GLN A 116 9.85 -12.91 -5.45
N ASN A 117 10.45 -11.85 -4.94
CA ASN A 117 11.35 -11.77 -3.79
C ASN A 117 10.62 -11.76 -2.44
N LYS A 118 11.42 -11.59 -1.38
CA LYS A 118 11.02 -11.39 0.01
C LYS A 118 10.39 -10.01 0.29
N ASP A 119 10.35 -9.14 -0.71
CA ASP A 119 9.84 -7.78 -0.60
C ASP A 119 8.30 -7.74 -0.54
N ARG A 120 7.76 -6.92 0.37
CA ARG A 120 6.33 -6.79 0.63
C ARG A 120 5.91 -5.33 0.71
N ILE A 121 4.75 -5.03 0.13
CA ILE A 121 3.96 -3.85 0.47
C ILE A 121 2.79 -4.32 1.33
N TYR A 122 2.76 -3.87 2.58
CA TYR A 122 1.64 -4.05 3.49
C TYR A 122 0.65 -2.91 3.36
N PHE A 123 -0.62 -3.24 3.25
CA PHE A 123 -1.67 -2.26 2.98
C PHE A 123 -3.00 -2.65 3.63
N PHE A 124 -3.90 -1.68 3.70
CA PHE A 124 -5.25 -1.85 4.20
C PHE A 124 -6.28 -1.15 3.29
N PRO A 125 -7.24 -1.90 2.72
CA PRO A 125 -8.37 -1.30 2.02
C PRO A 125 -9.39 -0.78 3.02
N LEU A 126 -9.68 0.52 2.97
CA LEU A 126 -10.79 1.14 3.68
C LEU A 126 -11.92 1.44 2.68
N ASN A 127 -13.11 0.92 2.98
CA ASN A 127 -14.33 1.23 2.25
C ASN A 127 -15.32 1.85 3.25
N SER A 128 -15.55 3.15 3.15
CA SER A 128 -16.47 3.91 4.01
C SER A 128 -17.46 4.66 3.13
N GLY A 129 -18.55 3.98 2.76
CA GLY A 129 -19.56 4.52 1.86
C GLY A 129 -18.98 4.79 0.46
N ASP A 130 -18.97 6.06 0.06
CA ASP A 130 -18.48 6.49 -1.26
C ASP A 130 -16.95 6.57 -1.33
N VAL A 131 -16.25 6.49 -0.20
CA VAL A 131 -14.79 6.58 -0.14
C VAL A 131 -14.19 5.18 -0.12
N LYS A 132 -13.56 4.81 -1.24
CA LYS A 132 -12.77 3.59 -1.40
C LYS A 132 -11.29 3.96 -1.49
N THR A 133 -10.50 3.62 -0.47
CA THR A 133 -9.08 3.98 -0.41
C THR A 133 -8.23 2.81 0.04
N ILE A 134 -7.11 2.58 -0.64
CA ILE A 134 -6.07 1.64 -0.25
C ILE A 134 -4.97 2.42 0.47
N PHE A 135 -4.83 2.19 1.77
CA PHE A 135 -3.77 2.79 2.58
C PHE A 135 -2.51 1.92 2.52
N LEU A 136 -1.40 2.48 2.04
CA LEU A 136 -0.10 1.82 2.13
C LEU A 136 0.49 2.07 3.52
N LEU A 137 0.79 1.00 4.24
CA LEU A 137 1.19 1.06 5.66
C LEU A 137 2.69 0.88 5.83
N MET A 138 3.27 -0.11 5.14
CA MET A 138 4.68 -0.45 5.30
C MET A 138 5.26 -1.18 4.09
N ALA A 139 6.46 -0.78 3.67
CA ALA A 139 7.36 -1.56 2.83
C ALA A 139 8.28 -2.39 3.72
N TYR A 140 8.53 -3.65 3.37
CA TYR A 140 9.38 -4.51 4.21
C TYR A 140 10.07 -5.61 3.41
N HIS A 141 11.27 -5.99 3.84
CA HIS A 141 11.98 -7.15 3.33
C HIS A 141 11.83 -8.34 4.28
N LYS A 142 10.93 -9.28 3.94
CA LYS A 142 10.49 -10.35 4.83
C LYS A 142 11.47 -11.52 4.84
N LYS A 143 12.16 -11.76 5.97
CA LYS A 143 13.13 -12.86 6.07
C LYS A 143 12.48 -14.25 6.15
N ASP A 144 11.34 -14.34 6.82
CA ASP A 144 10.61 -15.57 7.13
C ASP A 144 9.25 -15.67 6.42
N GLN A 145 8.62 -16.84 6.45
CA GLN A 145 7.28 -17.01 5.88
C GLN A 145 6.20 -16.24 6.64
N ASN A 146 6.38 -16.07 7.96
CA ASN A 146 5.44 -15.41 8.85
C ASN A 146 5.64 -13.90 8.90
N THR A 147 4.55 -13.15 9.01
CA THR A 147 4.59 -11.69 9.15
C THR A 147 5.14 -11.33 10.53
N PRO A 148 6.24 -10.55 10.63
CA PRO A 148 6.90 -10.27 11.90
C PRO A 148 6.10 -9.27 12.74
N ASN A 149 6.35 -9.26 14.06
CA ASN A 149 5.67 -8.35 14.99
C ASN A 149 5.99 -6.87 14.70
N GLU A 150 7.18 -6.59 14.16
CA GLU A 150 7.57 -5.26 13.68
C GLU A 150 6.68 -4.71 12.56
N VAL A 151 6.00 -5.59 11.82
CA VAL A 151 4.97 -5.21 10.85
C VAL A 151 3.60 -5.23 11.52
N LYS A 152 3.24 -6.34 12.18
CA LYS A 152 1.89 -6.55 12.74
C LYS A 152 1.50 -5.45 13.72
N THR A 153 2.33 -5.16 14.71
CA THR A 153 1.99 -4.22 15.79
C THR A 153 1.70 -2.80 15.28
N PRO A 154 2.62 -2.13 14.54
CA PRO A 154 2.33 -0.78 14.04
C PRO A 154 1.22 -0.75 13.00
N CYS A 155 1.15 -1.73 12.08
CA CYS A 155 0.10 -1.74 11.06
C CYS A 155 -1.28 -1.96 11.69
N THR A 156 -1.41 -2.86 12.66
CA THR A 156 -2.67 -3.08 13.39
C THR A 156 -3.10 -1.82 14.13
N ARG A 157 -2.17 -1.07 14.74
CA ARG A 157 -2.49 0.22 15.37
C ARG A 157 -3.03 1.22 14.35
N GLU A 158 -2.33 1.42 13.24
CA GLU A 158 -2.74 2.36 12.18
C GLU A 158 -4.09 1.97 11.56
N ILE A 159 -4.34 0.68 11.34
CA ILE A 159 -5.64 0.22 10.86
C ILE A 159 -6.77 0.52 11.85
N LYS A 160 -6.55 0.32 13.16
CA LYS A 160 -7.53 0.67 14.18
C LYS A 160 -7.83 2.17 14.19
N GLU A 161 -6.80 3.00 14.03
CA GLU A 161 -6.94 4.46 13.92
C GLU A 161 -7.74 4.86 12.68
N LEU A 162 -7.47 4.24 11.52
CA LEU A 162 -8.21 4.45 10.27
C LEU A 162 -9.68 4.06 10.40
N ILE A 163 -9.98 2.92 11.02
CA ILE A 163 -11.36 2.45 11.23
C ILE A 163 -12.10 3.42 12.17
N THR A 164 -11.49 3.76 13.31
CA THR A 164 -12.08 4.66 14.32
C THR A 164 -12.33 6.04 13.76
N SER A 165 -11.40 6.55 12.95
CA SER A 165 -11.46 7.90 12.40
C SER A 165 -12.01 7.93 10.97
N SER A 166 -12.65 6.86 10.49
CA SER A 166 -13.06 6.73 9.08
C SER A 166 -13.97 7.87 8.60
N ALA A 167 -14.85 8.37 9.46
CA ALA A 167 -15.68 9.56 9.18
C ALA A 167 -14.92 10.90 9.23
N ASN A 168 -13.69 10.91 9.77
CA ASN A 168 -12.88 12.09 10.06
C ASN A 168 -11.46 11.98 9.47
N ILE A 169 -11.34 11.36 8.29
CA ILE A 169 -10.08 11.37 7.54
C ILE A 169 -9.99 12.68 6.76
N LYS A 170 -8.99 13.50 7.11
CA LYS A 170 -8.69 14.73 6.37
C LYS A 170 -7.67 14.40 5.29
N PHE A 171 -8.10 14.46 4.03
CA PHE A 171 -7.18 14.41 2.91
C PHE A 171 -6.49 15.77 2.72
N ILE A 172 -5.17 15.75 2.67
CA ILE A 172 -4.29 16.91 2.45
C ILE A 172 -3.50 16.77 1.16
#